data_AF-A0A6J0UYU2-F1
#
_entry.id   AF-A0A6J0UYU2-F1
#
_cell.length_a   1.000
_cell.length_b   1.000
_cell.length_c   1.000
_cell.angle_alpha   90.00
_cell.angle_beta   90.00
_cell.angle_gamma   90.00
#
_symmetry.space_group_name_H-M   'P 1'
#
loop_
_entity.id
_entity.type
_entity.pdbx_description
1 polymer ?
#
loop_
_entity_poly.entity_id
_entity_poly.type
_entity_poly.pdbx_seq_one_letter_code
_entity_poly.pdbx_strand_id
1 'polypeptide(L)'
;MTSLLDPRIKQALRKKPSERTEEELNIIYYYLHGMDILSHLREHQLRIMTSTARYKRYDGNQVLFCSDTIARCWYILLSGSVLMKDSMFLPPC
;
A
#
# COMPACT_ATOMS: atom_id res chain seq x y z
N MET A 1 2.18 18.40 7.79
CA MET A 1 1.03 17.64 7.26
C MET A 1 1.17 16.19 7.73
N THR A 2 0.45 15.86 8.80
CA THR A 2 0.43 14.56 9.46
C THR A 2 -0.18 13.51 8.54
N SER A 3 0.42 12.32 8.46
CA SER A 3 -0.02 11.26 7.55
C SER A 3 -1.49 10.90 7.77
N LEU A 4 -2.29 10.93 6.69
CA LEU A 4 -3.70 10.50 6.65
C LEU A 4 -3.93 9.01 7.01
N LEU A 5 -2.86 8.26 7.28
CA LEU A 5 -2.91 6.88 7.73
C LEU A 5 -3.06 6.81 9.25
N ASP A 6 -4.11 6.13 9.71
CA ASP A 6 -4.25 5.73 11.11
C ASP A 6 -2.95 5.04 11.58
N PRO A 7 -2.35 5.48 12.70
CA PRO A 7 -1.16 4.87 13.28
C PRO A 7 -1.24 3.35 13.42
N ARG A 8 -2.44 2.81 13.72
CA ARG A 8 -2.70 1.38 13.88
C ARG A 8 -2.49 0.61 12.58
N ILE A 9 -2.99 1.16 11.46
CA ILE A 9 -2.80 0.55 10.12
C ILE A 9 -1.32 0.56 9.77
N LYS A 10 -0.64 1.68 10.00
CA LYS A 10 0.81 1.80 9.73
C LYS A 10 1.62 0.80 10.55
N GLN A 11 1.26 0.58 11.81
CA GLN A 11 1.91 -0.41 12.67
C GLN A 11 1.67 -1.84 12.18
N ALA A 12 0.42 -2.18 11.86
CA ALA A 12 0.05 -3.50 11.33
C ALA A 12 0.78 -3.82 10.00
N LEU A 13 0.83 -2.86 9.08
CA LEU A 13 1.50 -3.02 7.78
C LEU A 13 3.03 -3.06 7.86
N ARG A 14 3.64 -2.59 8.97
CA ARG A 14 5.09 -2.67 9.21
C ARG A 14 5.52 -4.06 9.70
N LYS A 15 4.64 -4.79 10.37
CA LYS A 15 4.91 -6.18 10.76
C LYS A 15 5.01 -7.09 9.53
N LYS A 16 5.80 -8.16 9.64
CA LYS A 16 5.86 -9.17 8.59
C LYS A 16 4.49 -9.86 8.46
N PRO A 17 4.05 -10.20 7.23
CA PRO A 17 2.84 -10.97 6.98
C PRO A 17 2.58 -12.13 7.94
N SER A 18 3.60 -12.95 8.22
CA SER A 18 3.51 -14.14 9.06
C SER A 18 3.37 -13.87 10.56
N GLU A 19 3.58 -12.63 11.00
CA GLU A 19 3.62 -12.23 12.42
C GLU A 19 2.39 -11.39 12.81
N ARG A 20 1.42 -11.21 11.91
CA ARG A 20 0.23 -10.40 12.15
C ARG A 20 -0.83 -11.20 12.89
N THR A 21 -1.49 -10.55 13.85
CA THR A 21 -2.67 -11.11 14.51
C THR A 21 -3.91 -10.97 13.61
N GLU A 22 -4.98 -11.71 13.91
CA GLU A 22 -6.25 -11.56 13.19
C GLU A 22 -6.83 -10.15 13.29
N GLU A 23 -6.67 -9.49 14.43
CA GLU A 23 -7.10 -8.11 14.63
C GLU A 23 -6.35 -7.15 13.70
N GLU A 24 -5.04 -7.33 13.54
CA GLU A 24 -4.22 -6.53 12.63
C GLU A 24 -4.58 -6.77 11.17
N LEU A 25 -4.86 -8.02 10.80
CA LEU A 25 -5.35 -8.36 9.47
C LEU A 25 -6.71 -7.70 9.22
N ASN A 26 -7.63 -7.71 10.20
CA ASN A 26 -8.92 -7.04 10.07
C ASN A 26 -8.78 -5.52 9.91
N ILE A 27 -7.89 -4.88 10.68
CA ILE A 27 -7.59 -3.44 10.55
C ILE A 27 -7.12 -3.11 9.13
N ILE A 28 -6.18 -3.90 8.58
CA ILE A 28 -5.70 -3.71 7.21
C ILE A 28 -6.81 -3.96 6.19
N TYR A 29 -7.61 -5.01 6.37
CA TYR A 29 -8.73 -5.34 5.50
C TYR A 29 -9.73 -4.19 5.38
N TYR A 30 -10.21 -3.67 6.52
CA TYR A 30 -11.18 -2.57 6.51
C TYR A 30 -10.62 -1.30 5.87
N TYR A 31 -9.33 -1.04 6.05
CA TYR A 31 -8.66 0.06 5.36
C TYR A 31 -8.64 -0.13 3.85
N LEU A 32 -8.20 -1.29 3.36
CA LEU A 32 -8.15 -1.58 1.93
C LEU A 32 -9.54 -1.60 1.29
N HIS A 33 -10.53 -2.12 2.01
CA HIS A 33 -11.94 -2.13 1.57
C HIS A 33 -12.51 -0.71 1.44
N GLY A 34 -12.05 0.24 2.26
CA GLY A 34 -12.45 1.64 2.18
C GLY A 34 -11.78 2.45 1.07
N MET A 35 -10.89 1.85 0.27
CA MET A 35 -10.21 2.56 -0.82
C MET A 35 -10.99 2.45 -2.13
N ASP A 36 -11.34 3.59 -2.74
CA ASP A 36 -12.09 3.61 -4.00
C ASP A 36 -11.40 2.84 -5.14
N ILE A 37 -10.06 2.91 -5.21
CA ILE A 37 -9.27 2.17 -6.21
C ILE A 37 -9.42 0.64 -6.08
N LEU A 38 -9.79 0.15 -4.89
CA LEU A 38 -9.97 -1.27 -4.59
C LEU A 38 -11.44 -1.69 -4.48
N SER A 39 -12.38 -0.75 -4.63
CA SER A 39 -13.83 -0.98 -4.48
C SER A 39 -14.41 -2.08 -5.37
N HIS A 40 -13.75 -2.39 -6.49
CA HIS A 40 -14.16 -3.42 -7.44
C HIS A 40 -13.72 -4.84 -7.03
N LEU A 41 -12.85 -4.97 -6.02
CA LEU A 41 -12.33 -6.25 -5.57
C LEU A 41 -13.29 -6.92 -4.59
N ARG A 42 -13.46 -8.24 -4.74
CA ARG A 42 -14.27 -9.03 -3.81
C ARG A 42 -13.51 -9.26 -2.50
N GLU A 43 -14.25 -9.55 -1.42
CA GLU A 43 -13.67 -9.80 -0.09
C GLU A 43 -12.50 -10.80 -0.14
N HIS A 44 -12.65 -11.93 -0.83
CA HIS A 44 -11.59 -12.93 -0.92
C HIS A 44 -10.28 -12.36 -1.51
N GLN A 45 -10.37 -11.50 -2.53
CA GLN A 45 -9.20 -10.86 -3.14
C GLN A 45 -8.57 -9.85 -2.17
N LEU A 46 -9.40 -9.06 -1.48
CA LEU A 46 -8.93 -8.13 -0.44
C LEU A 46 -8.26 -8.85 0.73
N ARG A 47 -8.75 -10.03 1.13
CA ARG A 47 -8.14 -10.87 2.17
C ARG A 47 -6.74 -11.36 1.75
N ILE A 48 -6.56 -11.77 0.48
CA ILE A 48 -5.25 -12.14 -0.06
C ILE A 48 -4.30 -10.92 -0.08
N MET A 49 -4.79 -9.75 -0.47
CA MET A 49 -3.98 -8.52 -0.43
C MET A 49 -3.60 -8.15 1.00
N THR A 50 -4.55 -8.23 1.93
CA THR A 50 -4.37 -7.93 3.36
C THR A 50 -3.25 -8.76 3.99
N SER A 51 -3.20 -10.07 3.66
CA SER A 51 -2.19 -10.96 4.21
C SER A 51 -0.79 -10.66 3.66
N THR A 52 -0.66 -10.09 2.46
CA THR A 52 0.63 -9.89 1.78
C THR A 52 1.13 -8.44 1.77
N ALA A 53 0.24 -7.46 1.95
CA ALA A 53 0.52 -6.02 1.87
C ALA A 53 1.59 -5.58 2.87
N ARG A 54 2.40 -4.57 2.51
CA ARG A 54 3.48 -4.04 3.34
C ARG A 54 3.55 -2.53 3.20
N TYR A 55 3.78 -1.83 4.31
CA TYR A 55 4.05 -0.40 4.28
C TYR A 55 5.53 -0.16 3.96
N LYS A 56 5.80 0.66 2.94
CA LYS A 56 7.13 1.16 2.64
C LYS A 56 7.13 2.68 2.54
N ARG A 57 8.21 3.29 3.02
CA ARG A 57 8.51 4.70 2.84
C ARG A 57 9.84 4.79 2.10
N TYR A 58 9.86 5.62 1.08
CA TYR A 58 11.02 5.87 0.25
C TYR A 58 11.35 7.36 0.35
N ASP A 59 12.64 7.68 0.33
CA ASP A 59 13.10 9.05 0.27
C ASP A 59 13.05 9.57 -1.17
N GLY A 60 13.25 10.88 -1.35
CA GLY A 60 13.26 11.50 -2.67
C GLY A 60 14.32 10.88 -3.58
N ASN A 61 14.04 10.85 -4.88
CA ASN A 61 14.91 10.32 -5.94
C ASN A 61 15.24 8.82 -5.83
N GLN A 62 14.49 8.06 -5.02
CA GLN A 62 14.65 6.61 -4.97
C GLN A 62 13.89 5.92 -6.11
N VAL A 63 14.60 5.08 -6.87
CA VAL A 63 14.01 4.32 -7.99
C VAL A 63 13.18 3.15 -7.46
N LEU A 64 11.87 3.14 -7.78
CA LEU A 64 10.95 2.08 -7.36
C LEU A 64 10.89 0.90 -8.33
N PHE A 65 11.08 1.17 -9.62
CA PHE A 65 10.98 0.20 -10.70
C PHE A 65 11.76 0.67 -11.94
N CYS A 66 12.43 -0.27 -12.61
CA CYS A 66 13.09 -0.04 -13.90
C CYS A 66 12.46 -0.96 -14.95
N SER A 67 12.17 -0.42 -16.14
CA SER A 67 11.44 -1.14 -17.21
C SER A 67 12.20 -2.33 -17.82
N ASP A 68 13.50 -2.40 -17.60
CA ASP A 68 14.38 -3.51 -17.96
C ASP A 68 14.33 -4.67 -16.93
N THR A 69 13.60 -4.52 -15.83
CA THR A 69 13.48 -5.53 -14.78
C THR A 69 12.08 -6.14 -14.69
N ILE A 70 12.02 -7.37 -14.19
CA ILE A 70 10.75 -8.06 -13.90
C ILE A 70 10.04 -7.36 -12.74
N ALA A 71 8.79 -6.95 -12.95
CA ALA A 71 7.95 -6.39 -11.90
C ALA A 71 7.65 -7.45 -10.83
N ARG A 72 8.09 -7.20 -9.59
CA ARG A 72 7.94 -8.14 -8.46
C ARG A 72 6.76 -7.82 -7.55
N CYS A 73 6.27 -6.58 -7.58
CA CYS A 73 5.18 -6.13 -6.72
C CYS A 73 4.46 -4.92 -7.30
N TRP A 74 3.30 -4.64 -6.73
CA TRP A 74 2.45 -3.50 -7.05
C TRP A 74 2.52 -2.50 -5.90
N TYR A 75 2.28 -1.22 -6.19
CA TYR A 75 2.29 -0.15 -5.20
C TYR A 75 0.96 0.59 -5.24
N ILE A 76 0.49 0.97 -4.05
CA ILE A 76 -0.56 1.97 -3.88
C ILE A 76 0.12 3.18 -3.24
N LEU A 77 0.10 4.32 -3.93
CA LEU A 77 0.69 5.55 -3.42
C LEU A 77 -0.25 6.16 -2.37
N LEU A 78 0.22 6.26 -1.12
CA LEU A 78 -0.59 6.77 0.00
C LEU A 78 -0.30 8.25 0.31
N SER A 79 0.89 8.73 -0.03
CA SER A 79 1.32 10.11 0.20
C SER A 79 2.54 10.44 -0.65
N GLY A 80 2.71 11.70 -1.03
CA GLY A 80 3.85 12.18 -1.82
C GLY A 80 3.58 12.12 -3.32
N SER A 81 4.62 11.89 -4.11
CA SER A 81 4.53 11.83 -5.57
C SER A 81 5.52 10.83 -6.15
N VAL A 82 5.20 10.30 -7.33
CA VAL A 82 6.09 9.42 -8.09
C VAL A 82 6.28 10.01 -9.49
N LEU A 83 7.52 10.07 -9.95
CA LEU A 83 7.84 10.42 -11.32
C LEU A 83 7.87 9.16 -12.18
N MET A 84 7.11 9.15 -13.28
CA MET A 84 7.08 8.05 -14.23
C MET A 84 7.06 8.62 -15.65
N LYS A 85 8.09 8.29 -16.45
CA LYS A 85 8.24 8.74 -17.86
C LYS A 85 7.97 10.25 -18.01
N ASP A 86 8.64 11.05 -17.19
CA ASP A 86 8.55 12.53 -17.16
C ASP A 86 7.22 13.13 -16.66
N SER A 87 6.29 12.29 -16.20
CA SER A 87 5.03 12.75 -15.60
C SER A 87 4.98 12.47 -14.10
N MET A 88 4.51 13.43 -13.32
CA MET A 88 4.35 13.29 -11.87
C MET A 88 2.94 12.80 -11.52
N PHE A 89 2.87 11.73 -10.74
CA PHE A 89 1.63 11.14 -10.25
C PHE A 89 1.47 11.40 -8.75
N LEU A 90 0.27 11.82 -8.36
CA LEU A 90 -0.13 12.08 -6.99
C LEU A 90 -1.11 10.99 -6.52
N PRO A 91 -1.19 10.71 -5.21
CA PRO A 91 -2.22 9.83 -4.68
C PRO A 91 -3.62 10.38 -5.03
N PRO A 92 -4.61 9.51 -5.30
CA PRO A 92 -5.99 9.94 -5.46
C PRO A 92 -6.46 10.67 -4.20
N CYS A 93 -7.20 11.79 -4.38
CA CYS A 93 -7.75 12.60 -3.30
C CYS A 93 -8.87 11.88 -2.55
#